data_AF-A0A9P5RR14-F1
#
_entry.id   AF-A0A9P5RR14-F1
#
_cell.length_a   1.000
_cell.length_b   1.000
_cell.length_c   1.000
_cell.angle_alpha   90.00
_cell.angle_beta   90.00
_cell.angle_gamma   90.00
#
_symmetry.space_group_name_H-M   'P 1'
#
loop_
_entity.id
_entity.type
_entity.pdbx_description
1 polymer ?
#
loop_
_entity_poly.entity_id
_entity_poly.type
_entity_poly.pdbx_seq_one_letter_code
_entity_poly.pdbx_strand_id
1 'polypeptide(L)'
;MQSTSIPSDSLDTIAFENAAVDYQLSQYIDEMLPCEVSRVLVIYTGGTIGMSNTKQFGYVPVPNFLADTLSGQARFHDLPSLNTVFGRLSRTNSSVDLQFKPHTSAMNGLFTHHTIPPEHATLNGTASGATLPPNTPVNKIRLPCFSHLPNSQGKIPSLITPPSLYGKRIRYSILEYDPLLDSCNMTMTDWVRIATDIEANYQLYDSFIVLHGTDTMAYTASALSFMLEDLGKTVIITGSQVPITEIRNDAIDNLLGALTIAGHFVIPEVSLYFSNKLFRGNRSSKLDAIDFNAFESPNLPPLVKVGINI
;
A
#
# COMPACT_ATOMS: atom_id res chain seq x y z
N MET A 1 14.15 -23.94 58.72
CA MET A 1 13.13 -23.05 58.13
C MET A 1 13.84 -22.22 57.07
N GLN A 2 13.82 -22.71 55.84
CA GLN A 2 14.56 -22.14 54.71
C GLN A 2 13.73 -21.06 54.03
N SER A 3 14.33 -19.88 53.86
CA SER A 3 13.84 -18.78 53.03
C SER A 3 14.10 -19.10 51.56
N THR A 4 13.04 -19.36 50.80
CA THR A 4 13.12 -19.50 49.34
C THR A 4 12.81 -18.15 48.67
N SER A 5 13.85 -17.59 48.07
CA SER A 5 13.82 -16.46 47.13
C SER A 5 12.97 -16.80 45.90
N ILE A 6 12.08 -15.89 45.52
CA ILE A 6 11.36 -15.89 44.24
C ILE A 6 12.37 -15.48 43.15
N PRO A 7 12.57 -16.27 42.07
CA PRO A 7 13.42 -15.82 40.97
C PRO A 7 12.69 -14.75 40.16
N SER A 8 13.43 -13.69 39.84
CA SER A 8 13.04 -12.64 38.92
C SER A 8 12.97 -13.19 37.49
N ASP A 9 11.76 -13.52 37.03
CA ASP A 9 11.55 -13.81 35.61
C ASP A 9 11.60 -12.51 34.81
N SER A 10 12.63 -12.44 33.97
CA SER A 10 12.80 -11.48 32.89
C SER A 10 11.71 -11.68 31.84
N LEU A 11 10.60 -10.98 31.99
CA LEU A 11 9.60 -10.78 30.95
C LEU A 11 10.11 -9.71 29.99
N ASP A 12 10.83 -10.11 28.93
CA ASP A 12 10.90 -9.38 27.65
C ASP A 12 11.64 -10.21 26.60
N THR A 13 11.09 -11.39 26.30
CA THR A 13 11.42 -12.08 25.06
C THR A 13 10.12 -12.64 24.51
N ILE A 14 9.41 -11.79 23.77
CA ILE A 14 8.18 -12.18 23.07
C ILE A 14 8.60 -13.17 21.99
N ALA A 15 8.36 -14.46 22.26
CA ALA A 15 8.53 -15.54 21.32
C ALA A 15 7.39 -15.50 20.28
N PHE A 16 7.77 -15.53 19.01
CA PHE A 16 6.89 -15.68 17.86
C PHE A 16 6.36 -17.12 17.81
N GLU A 17 5.07 -17.30 17.52
CA GLU A 17 4.51 -18.62 17.18
C GLU A 17 3.64 -18.48 15.92
N ASN A 18 4.28 -18.38 14.76
CA ASN A 18 3.63 -18.65 13.49
C ASN A 18 4.61 -19.36 12.56
N ALA A 19 4.42 -20.66 12.41
CA ALA A 19 5.32 -21.53 11.66
C ALA A 19 5.62 -21.04 10.23
N ALA A 20 4.69 -20.34 9.56
CA ALA A 20 4.92 -19.81 8.21
C ALA A 20 5.81 -18.55 8.21
N VAL A 21 5.58 -17.64 9.17
CA VAL A 21 6.36 -16.41 9.33
C VAL A 21 7.74 -16.73 9.89
N ASP A 22 7.80 -17.62 10.89
CA ASP A 22 9.06 -18.12 11.48
C ASP A 22 9.90 -18.85 10.42
N TYR A 23 9.27 -19.65 9.56
CA TYR A 23 9.94 -20.29 8.44
C TYR A 23 10.56 -19.27 7.48
N GLN A 24 9.80 -18.22 7.11
CA GLN A 24 10.29 -17.15 6.24
C GLN A 24 11.44 -16.34 6.86
N LEU A 25 11.40 -16.09 8.17
CA LEU A 25 12.48 -15.43 8.91
C LEU A 25 13.72 -16.32 9.09
N SER A 26 13.53 -17.66 9.17
CA SER A 26 14.60 -18.64 9.39
C SER A 26 15.35 -19.07 8.12
N GLN A 27 14.76 -18.87 6.94
CA GLN A 27 15.42 -19.11 5.66
C GLN A 27 16.43 -17.99 5.44
N TYR A 28 17.73 -18.33 5.45
CA TYR A 28 18.82 -17.40 5.11
C TYR A 28 18.45 -16.59 3.86
N ILE A 29 18.58 -15.26 3.97
CA ILE A 29 18.07 -14.19 3.09
C ILE A 29 18.51 -14.28 1.60
N ASP A 30 19.27 -15.30 1.19
CA ASP A 30 20.07 -15.25 -0.04
C ASP A 30 19.50 -15.96 -1.28
N GLU A 31 18.36 -16.68 -1.22
CA GLU A 31 17.88 -17.45 -2.40
C GLU A 31 16.42 -17.21 -2.86
N MET A 32 15.69 -16.24 -2.29
CA MET A 32 14.27 -16.00 -2.65
C MET A 32 13.91 -14.54 -2.98
N LEU A 33 14.84 -13.69 -3.41
CA LEU A 33 14.53 -12.30 -3.74
C LEU A 33 14.65 -11.97 -5.24
N PRO A 34 13.54 -11.94 -6.00
CA PRO A 34 13.46 -11.12 -7.20
C PRO A 34 12.70 -9.82 -6.92
N CYS A 35 13.34 -8.73 -7.35
CA CYS A 35 12.94 -7.32 -7.29
C CYS A 35 13.03 -6.66 -5.91
N GLU A 36 13.89 -5.63 -5.83
CA GLU A 36 13.99 -4.64 -4.74
C GLU A 36 12.65 -3.96 -4.39
N VAL A 37 11.58 -4.25 -5.14
CA VAL A 37 10.27 -3.65 -5.04
C VAL A 37 9.18 -4.73 -4.99
N SER A 38 8.36 -4.73 -3.94
CA SER A 38 7.10 -5.48 -3.92
C SER A 38 5.97 -4.64 -4.50
N ARG A 39 5.02 -5.28 -5.18
CA ARG A 39 3.83 -4.64 -5.74
C ARG A 39 2.61 -5.01 -4.93
N VAL A 40 2.00 -4.03 -4.28
CA VAL A 40 0.78 -4.21 -3.46
C VAL A 40 -0.40 -3.50 -4.13
N LEU A 41 -1.54 -4.17 -4.26
CA LEU A 41 -2.79 -3.49 -4.64
C LEU A 41 -3.57 -3.13 -3.39
N VAL A 42 -3.83 -1.84 -3.20
CA VAL A 42 -4.72 -1.33 -2.15
C VAL A 42 -6.09 -1.09 -2.78
N ILE A 43 -7.07 -1.90 -2.40
CA ILE A 43 -8.47 -1.73 -2.77
C ILE A 43 -9.12 -0.88 -1.69
N TYR A 44 -9.46 0.36 -2.02
CA TYR A 44 -10.11 1.29 -1.10
C TYR A 44 -11.62 1.26 -1.31
N THR A 45 -12.30 0.49 -0.46
CA THR A 45 -13.77 0.32 -0.55
C THR A 45 -14.51 1.40 0.23
N GLY A 46 -13.88 2.00 1.25
CA GLY A 46 -14.46 3.06 2.06
C GLY A 46 -14.05 2.95 3.54
N GLY A 47 -14.95 3.35 4.42
CA GLY A 47 -14.69 3.45 5.87
C GLY A 47 -13.99 4.75 6.29
N THR A 48 -13.83 4.91 7.60
CA THR A 48 -13.36 6.14 8.24
C THR A 48 -11.96 6.57 7.78
N ILE A 49 -11.11 5.63 7.37
CA ILE A 49 -9.68 5.87 7.11
C ILE A 49 -9.40 7.01 6.12
N GLY A 50 -10.23 7.18 5.09
CA GLY A 50 -10.09 8.22 4.08
C GLY A 50 -11.23 9.24 4.07
N MET A 51 -11.97 9.39 5.18
CA MET A 51 -12.97 10.44 5.30
C MET A 51 -12.34 11.80 5.62
N SER A 52 -12.96 12.86 5.11
CA SER A 52 -12.58 14.25 5.41
C SER A 52 -13.59 14.91 6.33
N ASN A 53 -13.11 15.67 7.31
CA ASN A 53 -13.96 16.40 8.25
C ASN A 53 -14.50 17.69 7.61
N THR A 54 -15.81 17.77 7.44
CA THR A 54 -16.50 18.96 6.95
C THR A 54 -17.29 19.61 8.08
N LYS A 55 -17.28 20.95 8.13
CA LYS A 55 -18.00 21.71 9.17
C LYS A 55 -19.52 21.49 9.16
N GLN A 56 -20.09 21.05 8.04
CA GLN A 56 -21.54 20.92 7.85
C GLN A 56 -22.03 19.48 7.99
N PHE A 57 -21.26 18.49 7.56
CA PHE A 57 -21.71 17.10 7.48
C PHE A 57 -20.86 16.15 8.34
N GLY A 58 -19.89 16.68 9.10
CA GLY A 58 -18.91 15.86 9.80
C GLY A 58 -18.02 15.12 8.80
N TYR A 59 -17.67 13.87 9.13
CA TYR A 59 -16.82 13.03 8.29
C TYR A 59 -17.57 12.49 7.07
N VAL A 60 -17.06 12.78 5.88
CA VAL A 60 -17.62 12.31 4.61
C VAL A 60 -16.52 11.74 3.70
N PRO A 61 -16.82 10.73 2.87
CA PRO A 61 -15.89 10.25 1.86
C PRO A 61 -15.67 11.34 0.79
N VAL A 62 -14.40 11.58 0.43
CA VAL A 62 -14.02 12.53 -0.63
C VAL A 62 -13.23 11.78 -1.70
N PRO A 63 -13.63 11.82 -2.98
CA PRO A 63 -12.93 11.11 -4.05
C PRO A 63 -11.47 11.51 -4.19
N ASN A 64 -10.57 10.55 -4.43
CA ASN A 64 -9.11 10.68 -4.57
C ASN A 64 -8.37 11.26 -3.35
N PHE A 65 -9.09 11.63 -2.30
CA PHE A 65 -8.53 12.32 -1.15
C PHE A 65 -7.47 11.50 -0.41
N LEU A 66 -7.70 10.19 -0.30
CA LEU A 66 -6.75 9.29 0.34
C LEU A 66 -5.43 9.22 -0.43
N ALA A 67 -5.50 9.05 -1.76
CA ALA A 67 -4.30 8.97 -2.60
C ALA A 67 -3.48 10.27 -2.54
N ASP A 68 -4.15 11.42 -2.64
CA ASP A 68 -3.51 12.73 -2.54
C ASP A 68 -2.85 12.93 -1.16
N THR A 69 -3.56 12.55 -0.09
CA THR A 69 -3.05 12.63 1.28
C THR A 69 -1.81 11.76 1.48
N LEU A 70 -1.81 10.52 0.99
CA LEU A 70 -0.68 9.60 1.10
C LEU A 70 0.52 10.08 0.27
N SER A 71 0.28 10.68 -0.90
CA SER A 71 1.35 11.23 -1.75
C SER A 71 2.12 12.38 -1.10
N GLY A 72 1.46 13.14 -0.21
CA GLY A 72 2.07 14.24 0.54
C GLY A 72 2.86 13.79 1.79
N GLN A 73 2.80 12.51 2.17
CA GLN A 73 3.44 11.99 3.38
C GLN A 73 4.70 11.19 3.05
N ALA A 74 5.87 11.66 3.51
CA ALA A 74 7.16 11.01 3.24
C ALA A 74 7.24 9.54 3.70
N ARG A 75 6.47 9.15 4.72
CA ARG A 75 6.39 7.77 5.21
C ARG A 75 5.66 6.81 4.25
N PHE A 76 4.78 7.35 3.40
CA PHE A 76 3.98 6.60 2.44
C PHE A 76 4.41 6.82 1.00
N HIS A 77 5.14 7.91 0.72
CA HIS A 77 5.66 8.22 -0.59
C HIS A 77 7.08 8.81 -0.50
N ASP A 78 8.05 8.04 -0.98
CA ASP A 78 9.40 8.54 -1.26
C ASP A 78 9.44 9.04 -2.71
N LEU A 79 9.32 10.36 -2.88
CA LEU A 79 9.66 11.00 -4.14
C LEU A 79 11.16 10.79 -4.35
N PRO A 80 11.59 10.08 -5.41
CA PRO A 80 13.01 9.94 -5.69
C PRO A 80 13.61 11.34 -5.76
N SER A 81 14.36 11.68 -4.70
CA SER A 81 14.96 13.00 -4.62
C SER A 81 15.84 13.17 -5.84
N LEU A 82 15.76 14.32 -6.50
CA LEU A 82 16.73 14.79 -7.51
C LEU A 82 18.21 14.63 -7.07
N ASN A 83 18.43 14.38 -5.78
CA ASN A 83 19.72 14.09 -5.15
C ASN A 83 20.36 12.75 -5.56
N THR A 84 19.62 11.74 -6.05
CA THR A 84 20.24 10.46 -6.45
C THR A 84 20.99 10.57 -7.78
N VAL A 85 20.59 11.52 -8.65
CA VAL A 85 21.27 11.80 -9.92
C VAL A 85 22.46 12.74 -9.72
N PHE A 86 22.31 13.80 -8.92
CA PHE A 86 23.41 14.74 -8.63
C PHE A 86 24.47 14.17 -7.68
N GLY A 87 24.09 13.33 -6.70
CA GLY A 87 25.02 12.72 -5.75
C GLY A 87 25.94 11.66 -6.36
N ARG A 88 25.57 11.07 -7.51
CA ARG A 88 26.42 10.15 -8.28
C ARG A 88 27.40 10.86 -9.23
N LEU A 89 27.20 12.13 -9.52
CA LEU A 89 28.09 12.92 -10.38
C LEU A 89 29.22 13.64 -9.63
N SER A 90 29.28 13.56 -8.30
CA SER A 90 30.29 14.24 -7.48
C SER A 90 31.38 13.30 -6.91
N ARG A 91 31.52 12.08 -7.42
CA ARG A 91 32.55 11.11 -6.96
C ARG A 91 33.50 10.60 -8.05
N THR A 92 33.76 11.42 -9.07
CA THR A 92 34.96 11.25 -9.92
C THR A 92 35.72 12.56 -9.97
N ASN A 93 36.89 12.60 -9.32
CA ASN A 93 37.81 13.73 -9.31
C ASN A 93 38.37 13.99 -10.71
N SER A 94 38.16 15.19 -11.22
CA SER A 94 39.19 15.94 -11.94
C SER A 94 38.93 17.43 -11.76
N SER A 95 39.82 18.05 -10.99
CA SER A 95 40.05 19.48 -10.81
C SER A 95 39.76 20.33 -12.05
N VAL A 96 38.79 21.24 -11.94
CA VAL A 96 38.80 22.53 -12.63
C VAL A 96 38.21 23.57 -11.67
N ASP A 97 39.07 24.50 -11.25
CA ASP A 97 38.72 25.68 -10.47
C ASP A 97 37.79 26.59 -11.28
N LEU A 98 36.57 26.83 -10.78
CA LEU A 98 35.74 27.95 -11.22
C LEU A 98 35.11 28.61 -9.99
N GLN A 99 35.82 29.60 -9.47
CA GLN A 99 35.31 30.54 -8.47
C GLN A 99 34.10 31.29 -9.03
N PHE A 100 32.93 31.14 -8.41
CA PHE A 100 31.80 32.03 -8.65
C PHE A 100 31.70 33.06 -7.51
N LYS A 101 32.10 34.30 -7.81
CA LYS A 101 31.74 35.48 -7.01
C LYS A 101 30.35 35.96 -7.43
N PRO A 102 29.47 36.38 -6.50
CA PRO A 102 28.17 36.92 -6.83
C PRO A 102 28.30 38.41 -7.18
N HIS A 103 27.86 38.81 -8.36
CA HIS A 103 27.62 40.22 -8.67
C HIS A 103 26.23 40.41 -9.28
N THR A 104 25.43 41.16 -8.53
CA THR A 104 24.21 41.87 -8.91
C THR A 104 24.49 42.92 -9.99
N SER A 105 23.64 43.04 -11.03
CA SER A 105 22.96 44.29 -11.46
C SER A 105 22.35 44.25 -12.87
N ALA A 106 21.08 44.66 -12.94
CA ALA A 106 20.35 45.49 -13.92
C ALA A 106 20.55 45.39 -15.46
N MET A 107 19.41 45.14 -16.14
CA MET A 107 18.82 45.81 -17.32
C MET A 107 19.68 46.21 -18.54
N ASN A 108 19.37 45.65 -19.73
CA ASN A 108 18.56 46.24 -20.84
C ASN A 108 18.91 45.68 -22.23
N GLY A 109 17.89 45.51 -23.09
CA GLY A 109 18.01 45.42 -24.57
C GLY A 109 17.48 44.13 -25.21
N LEU A 110 16.17 44.00 -25.42
CA LEU A 110 15.46 44.14 -26.72
C LEU A 110 15.83 43.10 -27.80
N PHE A 111 14.95 42.13 -28.09
CA PHE A 111 14.60 41.69 -29.45
C PHE A 111 13.25 40.92 -29.43
N THR A 112 12.44 41.19 -30.45
CA THR A 112 11.03 40.85 -30.69
C THR A 112 10.84 39.50 -31.41
N HIS A 113 9.83 38.70 -31.07
CA HIS A 113 8.68 38.29 -31.94
C HIS A 113 7.90 37.04 -31.43
N HIS A 114 6.57 37.20 -31.47
CA HIS A 114 5.48 36.25 -31.74
C HIS A 114 5.25 34.95 -30.94
N THR A 115 4.13 34.97 -30.21
CA THR A 115 3.26 33.88 -29.77
C THR A 115 2.43 33.24 -30.90
N ILE A 116 2.31 31.89 -30.91
CA ILE A 116 1.12 31.09 -31.30
C ILE A 116 1.12 29.76 -30.48
N PRO A 117 -0.03 29.25 -29.96
CA PRO A 117 -0.14 28.02 -29.14
C PRO A 117 -0.65 26.79 -29.98
N PRO A 118 -1.08 25.63 -29.43
CA PRO A 118 -0.61 24.27 -29.75
C PRO A 118 -1.52 23.42 -30.68
N GLU A 119 -1.00 22.38 -31.36
CA GLU A 119 -1.85 21.33 -32.00
C GLU A 119 -1.24 19.92 -32.03
N HIS A 120 -2.09 18.93 -31.71
CA HIS A 120 -2.28 17.59 -32.29
C HIS A 120 -1.10 16.86 -32.97
N ALA A 121 -0.72 15.70 -32.41
CA ALA A 121 0.00 14.66 -33.17
C ALA A 121 -0.98 13.58 -33.66
N THR A 122 -1.52 13.78 -34.85
CA THR A 122 -2.13 12.73 -35.69
C THR A 122 -1.02 11.89 -36.33
N LEU A 123 -0.97 10.58 -36.02
CA LEU A 123 -0.11 9.63 -36.73
C LEU A 123 -0.88 9.01 -37.90
N ASN A 124 -0.81 9.64 -39.08
CA ASN A 124 -1.01 8.97 -40.36
C ASN A 124 0.37 8.72 -40.98
N GLY A 125 0.87 7.49 -40.84
CA GLY A 125 2.12 7.05 -41.44
C GLY A 125 1.99 5.59 -41.88
N THR A 126 1.91 5.40 -43.19
CA THR A 126 1.94 4.11 -43.88
C THR A 126 3.25 3.38 -43.58
N ALA A 127 3.20 2.29 -42.82
CA ALA A 127 4.31 1.36 -42.64
C ALA A 127 4.01 0.06 -43.41
N SER A 128 4.41 0.02 -44.68
CA SER A 128 4.59 -1.24 -45.39
C SER A 128 5.81 -1.97 -44.83
N GLY A 129 5.61 -3.22 -44.41
CA GLY A 129 6.64 -4.25 -44.48
C GLY A 129 7.53 -4.46 -43.25
N ALA A 130 6.96 -5.01 -42.18
CA ALA A 130 7.67 -5.93 -41.28
C ALA A 130 6.66 -6.81 -40.52
N THR A 131 6.30 -7.96 -41.09
CA THR A 131 5.45 -8.94 -40.43
C THR A 131 6.31 -9.74 -39.44
N LEU A 132 5.99 -9.67 -38.15
CA LEU A 132 6.57 -10.56 -37.14
C LEU A 132 6.15 -12.02 -37.44
N PRO A 133 7.03 -13.02 -37.19
CA PRO A 133 6.70 -14.42 -37.38
C PRO A 133 5.52 -14.84 -36.47
N PRO A 134 4.63 -15.74 -36.92
CA PRO A 134 3.32 -15.98 -36.31
C PRO A 134 3.32 -16.57 -34.89
N ASN A 135 4.47 -16.83 -34.28
CA ASN A 135 4.59 -17.49 -32.97
C ASN A 135 5.52 -16.76 -31.98
N THR A 136 5.67 -15.44 -32.07
CA THR A 136 6.32 -14.70 -30.99
C THR A 136 5.29 -14.51 -29.86
N PRO A 137 5.45 -15.10 -28.65
CA PRO A 137 4.59 -14.76 -27.54
C PRO A 137 4.84 -13.31 -27.18
N VAL A 138 3.98 -12.43 -27.69
CA VAL A 138 3.88 -11.06 -27.16
C VAL A 138 3.33 -11.25 -25.75
N ASN A 139 4.21 -11.23 -24.75
CA ASN A 139 3.82 -10.94 -23.38
C ASN A 139 3.22 -9.53 -23.39
N LYS A 140 1.95 -9.42 -23.81
CA LYS A 140 1.12 -8.29 -23.47
C LYS A 140 1.07 -8.33 -21.96
N ILE A 141 1.84 -7.44 -21.33
CA ILE A 141 1.58 -7.03 -19.95
C ILE A 141 0.09 -6.70 -19.94
N ARG A 142 -0.73 -7.58 -19.36
CA ARG A 142 -2.15 -7.29 -19.18
C ARG A 142 -2.17 -6.02 -18.34
N LEU A 143 -2.72 -4.96 -18.90
CA LEU A 143 -3.04 -3.78 -18.12
C LEU A 143 -3.92 -4.25 -16.96
N PRO A 144 -3.74 -3.67 -15.76
CA PRO A 144 -4.62 -3.96 -14.64
C PRO A 144 -6.09 -3.89 -15.09
N CYS A 145 -6.81 -4.98 -14.87
CA CYS A 145 -8.18 -5.09 -15.33
C CYS A 145 -9.06 -4.48 -14.25
N PHE A 146 -9.67 -3.34 -14.58
CA PHE A 146 -10.61 -2.63 -13.71
C PHE A 146 -11.96 -2.57 -14.42
N SER A 147 -12.63 -3.71 -14.55
CA SER A 147 -13.92 -3.84 -15.24
C SER A 147 -15.04 -2.97 -14.64
N HIS A 148 -14.83 -2.43 -13.43
CA HIS A 148 -15.86 -1.76 -12.64
C HIS A 148 -15.59 -0.27 -12.35
N LEU A 149 -14.57 0.35 -12.95
CA LEU A 149 -14.36 1.80 -12.79
C LEU A 149 -15.28 2.58 -13.76
N PRO A 150 -16.26 3.36 -13.27
CA PRO A 150 -16.98 4.29 -14.13
C PRO A 150 -16.02 5.42 -14.52
N ASN A 151 -15.81 5.62 -15.82
CA ASN A 151 -15.07 6.77 -16.38
C ASN A 151 -13.62 6.97 -15.91
N SER A 152 -12.73 6.06 -16.26
CA SER A 152 -11.31 6.38 -16.27
C SER A 152 -10.56 5.74 -17.44
N GLN A 153 -10.27 6.54 -18.46
CA GLN A 153 -8.98 6.45 -19.19
C GLN A 153 -7.79 6.83 -18.27
N GLY A 154 -7.96 6.68 -16.95
CA GLY A 154 -7.16 7.27 -15.89
C GLY A 154 -6.22 6.25 -15.28
N LYS A 155 -4.97 6.68 -15.12
CA LYS A 155 -3.91 5.91 -14.48
C LYS A 155 -4.21 5.80 -12.98
N ILE A 156 -4.23 4.58 -12.45
CA ILE A 156 -4.35 4.38 -11.00
C ILE A 156 -3.17 5.04 -10.28
N PRO A 157 -3.41 5.84 -9.22
CA PRO A 157 -2.36 6.40 -8.39
C PRO A 157 -1.42 5.29 -7.90
N SER A 158 -0.12 5.48 -8.13
CA SER A 158 0.90 4.53 -7.70
C SER A 158 1.95 5.27 -6.89
N LEU A 159 2.12 4.82 -5.66
CA LEU A 159 3.04 5.38 -4.68
C LEU A 159 4.11 4.34 -4.35
N ILE A 160 5.18 4.78 -3.70
CA ILE A 160 6.31 3.94 -3.32
C ILE A 160 6.78 4.33 -1.93
N THR A 161 6.92 3.36 -1.03
CA THR A 161 7.43 3.62 0.31
C THR A 161 8.93 3.95 0.28
N PRO A 162 9.45 4.60 1.32
CA PRO A 162 10.87 4.55 1.64
C PRO A 162 11.37 3.09 1.77
N PRO A 163 12.69 2.84 1.67
CA PRO A 163 13.26 1.52 1.95
C PRO A 163 12.91 1.09 3.37
N SER A 164 12.42 -0.14 3.51
CA SER A 164 12.18 -0.72 4.84
C SER A 164 13.47 -1.26 5.46
N LEU A 165 13.39 -1.66 6.74
CA LEU A 165 14.46 -2.39 7.44
C LEU A 165 14.86 -3.70 6.75
N TYR A 166 13.94 -4.28 5.96
CA TYR A 166 14.16 -5.50 5.19
C TYR A 166 14.80 -5.25 3.81
N GLY A 167 15.26 -4.01 3.54
CA GLY A 167 15.96 -3.66 2.30
C GLY A 167 15.09 -3.62 1.05
N LYS A 168 13.76 -3.72 1.20
CA LYS A 168 12.79 -3.76 0.09
C LYS A 168 11.90 -2.52 0.11
N ARG A 169 11.56 -2.01 -1.07
CA ARG A 169 10.55 -0.95 -1.23
C ARG A 169 9.20 -1.56 -1.55
N ILE A 170 8.13 -0.87 -1.19
CA ILE A 170 6.77 -1.30 -1.49
C ILE A 170 6.19 -0.28 -2.45
N ARG A 171 5.98 -0.70 -3.70
CA ARG A 171 5.20 0.06 -4.67
C ARG A 171 3.75 -0.39 -4.56
N TYR A 172 2.86 0.54 -4.26
CA TYR A 172 1.45 0.22 -4.13
C TYR A 172 0.58 1.08 -5.05
N SER A 173 -0.52 0.50 -5.50
CA SER A 173 -1.52 1.15 -6.33
C SER A 173 -2.83 1.24 -5.55
N ILE A 174 -3.57 2.34 -5.68
CA ILE A 174 -4.83 2.55 -4.95
C ILE A 174 -6.01 2.45 -5.91
N LEU A 175 -6.71 1.31 -5.89
CA LEU A 175 -7.99 1.13 -6.57
C LEU A 175 -9.10 1.66 -5.67
N GLU A 176 -9.55 2.88 -5.95
CA GLU A 176 -10.64 3.53 -5.21
C GLU A 176 -12.01 3.14 -5.80
N TYR A 177 -12.95 2.76 -4.94
CA TYR A 177 -14.32 2.47 -5.36
C TYR A 177 -15.13 3.76 -5.51
N ASP A 178 -15.97 3.78 -6.54
CA ASP A 178 -16.98 4.80 -6.75
C ASP A 178 -18.37 4.13 -6.84
N PRO A 179 -19.32 4.46 -5.94
CA PRO A 179 -19.12 5.27 -4.74
C PRO A 179 -18.30 4.52 -3.66
N LEU A 180 -17.69 5.28 -2.74
CA LEU A 180 -17.14 4.72 -1.50
C LEU A 180 -18.27 4.23 -0.59
N LEU A 181 -18.05 3.09 0.05
CA LEU A 181 -19.04 2.36 0.82
C LEU A 181 -18.85 2.58 2.32
N ASP A 182 -19.97 2.79 3.01
CA ASP A 182 -20.03 2.55 4.45
C ASP A 182 -20.12 1.04 4.68
N SER A 183 -19.25 0.51 5.55
CA SER A 183 -19.20 -0.91 5.86
C SER A 183 -20.54 -1.46 6.38
N CYS A 184 -21.34 -0.64 7.08
CA CYS A 184 -22.68 -1.04 7.53
C CYS A 184 -23.65 -1.35 6.37
N ASN A 185 -23.39 -0.81 5.18
CA ASN A 185 -24.23 -1.00 3.99
C ASN A 185 -23.65 -2.03 3.01
N MET A 186 -22.52 -2.66 3.33
CA MET A 186 -21.91 -3.65 2.44
C MET A 186 -22.67 -4.96 2.46
N THR A 187 -22.87 -5.50 1.26
CA THR A 187 -23.62 -6.71 1.00
C THR A 187 -22.75 -7.75 0.28
N MET A 188 -23.33 -8.92 0.02
CA MET A 188 -22.64 -10.00 -0.69
C MET A 188 -22.15 -9.59 -2.08
N THR A 189 -22.85 -8.68 -2.76
CA THR A 189 -22.41 -8.19 -4.09
C THR A 189 -21.12 -7.39 -3.99
N ASP A 190 -20.93 -6.66 -2.89
CA ASP A 190 -19.71 -5.87 -2.66
C ASP A 190 -18.53 -6.79 -2.34
N TRP A 191 -18.75 -7.88 -1.60
CA TRP A 191 -17.72 -8.90 -1.36
C TRP A 191 -17.30 -9.62 -2.65
N VAL A 192 -18.27 -9.98 -3.50
CA VAL A 192 -17.99 -10.55 -4.83
C VAL A 192 -17.20 -9.59 -5.69
N ARG A 193 -17.51 -8.29 -5.64
CA ARG A 193 -16.74 -7.25 -6.34
C ARG A 193 -15.28 -7.23 -5.88
N ILE A 194 -15.03 -7.22 -4.56
CA ILE A 194 -13.67 -7.26 -4.01
C ILE A 194 -12.93 -8.52 -4.45
N ALA A 195 -13.56 -9.70 -4.34
CA ALA A 195 -12.96 -10.97 -4.75
C ALA A 195 -12.61 -10.98 -6.25
N THR A 196 -13.52 -10.48 -7.09
CA THR A 196 -13.32 -10.36 -8.54
C THR A 196 -12.17 -9.41 -8.87
N ASP A 197 -12.08 -8.27 -8.18
CA ASP A 197 -10.98 -7.31 -8.38
C ASP A 197 -9.62 -7.90 -7.97
N ILE A 198 -9.58 -8.69 -6.89
CA ILE A 198 -8.38 -9.43 -6.47
C ILE A 198 -8.00 -10.47 -7.54
N GLU A 199 -8.96 -11.29 -8.00
CA GLU A 199 -8.74 -12.31 -9.04
C GLU A 199 -8.21 -11.68 -10.33
N ALA A 200 -8.84 -10.60 -10.80
CA ALA A 200 -8.48 -9.90 -12.02
C ALA A 200 -7.05 -9.33 -11.98
N ASN A 201 -6.56 -9.01 -10.78
CA ASN A 201 -5.24 -8.42 -10.55
C ASN A 201 -4.24 -9.41 -9.94
N TYR A 202 -4.64 -10.68 -9.77
CA TYR A 202 -3.89 -11.69 -9.03
C TYR A 202 -2.48 -11.92 -9.57
N GLN A 203 -2.27 -11.82 -10.89
CA GLN A 203 -0.95 -12.01 -11.50
C GLN A 203 -0.07 -10.75 -11.49
N LEU A 204 -0.66 -9.57 -11.29
CA LEU A 204 0.02 -8.28 -11.42
C LEU A 204 0.61 -7.77 -10.11
N TYR A 205 0.03 -8.18 -8.98
CA TYR A 205 0.44 -7.76 -7.64
C TYR A 205 0.86 -8.96 -6.82
N ASP A 206 1.79 -8.75 -5.89
CA ASP A 206 2.34 -9.81 -5.04
C ASP A 206 1.44 -10.04 -3.81
N SER A 207 0.68 -9.02 -3.40
CA SER A 207 -0.26 -9.06 -2.27
C SER A 207 -1.32 -7.96 -2.39
N PHE A 208 -2.34 -8.06 -1.55
CA PHE A 208 -3.53 -7.21 -1.57
C PHE A 208 -3.82 -6.63 -0.18
N ILE A 209 -4.22 -5.37 -0.15
CA ILE A 209 -4.76 -4.70 1.03
C ILE A 209 -6.15 -4.21 0.69
N VAL A 210 -7.13 -4.47 1.55
CA VAL A 210 -8.49 -3.95 1.42
C VAL A 210 -8.73 -2.96 2.55
N LEU A 211 -8.90 -1.69 2.22
CA LEU A 211 -9.26 -0.65 3.18
C LEU A 211 -10.78 -0.60 3.32
N HIS A 212 -11.23 -0.82 4.54
CA HIS A 212 -12.62 -1.11 4.86
C HIS A 212 -13.05 -0.42 6.16
N GLY A 213 -14.35 -0.12 6.31
CA GLY A 213 -14.92 0.38 7.57
C GLY A 213 -14.92 -0.70 8.67
N THR A 214 -14.82 -0.29 9.93
CA THR A 214 -14.60 -1.24 11.03
C THR A 214 -15.84 -2.05 11.40
N ASP A 215 -17.05 -1.56 11.15
CA ASP A 215 -18.29 -2.17 11.66
C ASP A 215 -18.54 -3.58 11.14
N THR A 216 -18.29 -3.83 9.86
CA THR A 216 -18.49 -5.14 9.24
C THR A 216 -17.19 -5.77 8.73
N MET A 217 -16.02 -5.23 9.11
CA MET A 217 -14.71 -5.68 8.63
C MET A 217 -14.47 -7.18 8.85
N ALA A 218 -14.79 -7.70 10.04
CA ALA A 218 -14.62 -9.12 10.37
C ALA A 218 -15.56 -10.03 9.55
N TYR A 219 -16.77 -9.55 9.20
CA TYR A 219 -17.70 -10.28 8.34
C TYR A 219 -17.17 -10.34 6.90
N THR A 220 -16.70 -9.22 6.36
CA THR A 220 -16.05 -9.18 5.04
C THR A 220 -14.81 -10.06 4.99
N ALA A 221 -13.98 -10.04 6.04
CA ALA A 221 -12.81 -10.92 6.16
C ALA A 221 -13.17 -12.40 6.15
N SER A 222 -14.23 -12.76 6.87
CA SER A 222 -14.75 -14.12 6.88
C SER A 222 -15.26 -14.53 5.49
N ALA A 223 -16.08 -13.69 4.85
CA ALA A 223 -16.63 -13.96 3.53
C ALA A 223 -15.53 -14.15 2.47
N LEU A 224 -14.57 -13.23 2.41
CA LEU A 224 -13.45 -13.32 1.46
C LEU A 224 -12.57 -14.55 1.71
N SER A 225 -12.42 -15.01 2.96
CA SER A 225 -11.66 -16.23 3.26
C SER A 225 -12.28 -17.49 2.65
N PHE A 226 -13.59 -17.51 2.42
CA PHE A 226 -14.29 -18.60 1.74
C PHE A 226 -14.38 -18.40 0.22
N MET A 227 -14.41 -17.14 -0.25
CA MET A 227 -14.48 -16.82 -1.68
C MET A 227 -13.13 -17.03 -2.40
N LEU A 228 -12.02 -16.77 -1.71
CA LEU A 228 -10.66 -16.89 -2.24
C LEU A 228 -10.09 -18.27 -1.93
N GLU A 229 -10.63 -19.30 -2.58
CA GLU A 229 -10.11 -20.67 -2.50
C GLU A 229 -8.68 -20.75 -3.08
N ASP A 230 -7.84 -21.61 -2.51
CA ASP A 230 -6.44 -21.81 -2.89
C ASP A 230 -5.61 -20.50 -2.95
N LEU A 231 -5.89 -19.59 -2.00
CA LEU A 231 -5.15 -18.35 -1.87
C LEU A 231 -3.67 -18.63 -1.58
N GLY A 232 -2.80 -18.12 -2.44
CA GLY A 232 -1.34 -18.24 -2.34
C GLY A 232 -0.63 -16.92 -2.07
N LYS A 233 -1.39 -15.84 -1.83
CA LYS A 233 -0.90 -14.48 -1.63
C LYS A 233 -1.49 -13.85 -0.38
N THR A 234 -0.77 -12.90 0.20
CA THR A 234 -1.22 -12.16 1.37
C THR A 234 -2.38 -11.23 1.02
N VAL A 235 -3.50 -11.37 1.72
CA VAL A 235 -4.66 -10.46 1.63
C VAL A 235 -4.95 -9.90 3.02
N ILE A 236 -4.73 -8.60 3.22
CA ILE A 236 -4.93 -7.94 4.52
C ILE A 236 -6.10 -6.98 4.43
N ILE A 237 -7.07 -7.11 5.32
CA ILE A 237 -8.13 -6.14 5.50
C ILE A 237 -7.75 -5.27 6.70
N THR A 238 -7.85 -3.96 6.52
CA THR A 238 -7.54 -2.99 7.57
C THR A 238 -8.39 -1.73 7.41
N GLY A 239 -8.33 -0.85 8.38
CA GLY A 239 -9.09 0.39 8.43
C GLY A 239 -8.62 1.26 9.59
N SER A 240 -9.48 2.15 10.08
CA SER A 240 -9.19 2.95 11.26
C SER A 240 -10.46 3.42 11.95
N GLN A 241 -10.34 3.78 13.22
CA GLN A 241 -11.39 4.48 13.97
C GLN A 241 -11.34 5.99 13.71
N VAL A 242 -10.15 6.54 13.47
CA VAL A 242 -9.94 7.96 13.19
C VAL A 242 -9.35 8.14 11.78
N PRO A 243 -9.84 9.10 10.98
CA PRO A 243 -9.32 9.30 9.62
C PRO A 243 -7.84 9.68 9.61
N ILE A 244 -7.16 9.35 8.51
CA ILE A 244 -5.72 9.55 8.37
C ILE A 244 -5.29 11.04 8.39
N THR A 245 -6.23 11.96 8.17
CA THR A 245 -5.96 13.41 8.15
C THR A 245 -5.99 14.06 9.52
N GLU A 246 -6.56 13.39 10.52
CA GLU A 246 -6.55 13.90 11.89
C GLU A 246 -5.15 13.76 12.49
N ILE A 247 -4.72 14.71 13.32
CA ILE A 247 -3.36 14.73 13.88
C ILE A 247 -3.05 13.47 14.70
N ARG A 248 -4.02 13.01 15.49
CA ARG A 248 -3.92 11.80 16.31
C ARG A 248 -4.86 10.76 15.72
N ASN A 249 -4.31 9.79 15.00
CA ASN A 249 -5.08 8.75 14.34
C ASN A 249 -4.36 7.38 14.42
N ASP A 250 -5.14 6.30 14.30
CA ASP A 250 -4.68 4.92 14.19
C ASP A 250 -4.48 4.46 12.73
N ALA A 251 -5.05 5.19 11.77
CA ALA A 251 -4.93 4.91 10.33
C ALA A 251 -3.48 4.81 9.84
N ILE A 252 -2.64 5.70 10.36
CA ILE A 252 -1.23 5.84 10.02
C ILE A 252 -0.45 4.56 10.33
N ASP A 253 -0.70 3.93 11.47
CA ASP A 253 -0.01 2.72 11.92
C ASP A 253 -0.64 1.46 11.34
N ASN A 254 -1.97 1.43 11.24
CA ASN A 254 -2.71 0.33 10.61
C ASN A 254 -2.31 0.16 9.14
N LEU A 255 -2.30 1.23 8.34
CA LEU A 255 -1.95 1.16 6.92
C LEU A 255 -0.46 0.84 6.72
N LEU A 256 0.44 1.46 7.50
CA LEU A 256 1.87 1.18 7.36
C LEU A 256 2.20 -0.26 7.74
N GLY A 257 1.64 -0.76 8.85
CA GLY A 257 1.84 -2.15 9.28
C GLY A 257 1.28 -3.14 8.26
N ALA A 258 0.09 -2.89 7.70
CA ALA A 258 -0.47 -3.71 6.63
C ALA A 258 0.42 -3.71 5.38
N LEU A 259 0.95 -2.56 4.95
CA LEU A 259 1.90 -2.46 3.84
C LEU A 259 3.18 -3.23 4.13
N THR A 260 3.77 -3.07 5.31
CA THR A 260 5.00 -3.77 5.70
C THR A 260 4.80 -5.28 5.70
N ILE A 261 3.71 -5.79 6.27
CA ILE A 261 3.43 -7.23 6.28
C ILE A 261 3.20 -7.73 4.85
N ALA A 262 2.30 -7.09 4.09
CA ALA A 262 1.94 -7.51 2.75
C ALA A 262 3.11 -7.43 1.76
N GLY A 263 4.03 -6.48 1.94
CA GLY A 263 5.17 -6.27 1.04
C GLY A 263 6.38 -7.16 1.30
N HIS A 264 6.46 -7.78 2.48
CA HIS A 264 7.65 -8.52 2.92
C HIS A 264 7.40 -9.99 3.23
N PHE A 265 6.18 -10.36 3.64
CA PHE A 265 5.84 -11.72 4.04
C PHE A 265 4.75 -12.30 3.15
N VAL A 266 4.85 -13.60 2.87
CA VAL A 266 3.82 -14.34 2.13
C VAL A 266 3.01 -15.15 3.14
N ILE A 267 1.86 -14.61 3.55
CA ILE A 267 0.91 -15.24 4.47
C ILE A 267 -0.32 -15.56 3.61
N PRO A 268 -0.47 -16.80 3.11
CA PRO A 268 -1.50 -17.18 2.13
C PRO A 268 -2.90 -17.29 2.76
N GLU A 269 -3.35 -16.22 3.41
CA GLU A 269 -4.62 -16.14 4.12
C GLU A 269 -5.25 -14.75 3.97
N VAL A 270 -6.58 -14.71 4.04
CA VAL A 270 -7.30 -13.47 4.31
C VAL A 270 -7.16 -13.14 5.80
N SER A 271 -6.48 -12.03 6.08
CA SER A 271 -6.11 -11.59 7.42
C SER A 271 -6.74 -10.24 7.74
N LEU A 272 -6.91 -9.94 9.03
CA LEU A 272 -7.33 -8.63 9.53
C LEU A 272 -6.18 -8.03 10.33
N TYR A 273 -5.71 -6.84 9.95
CA TYR A 273 -4.64 -6.13 10.67
C TYR A 273 -5.18 -4.91 11.40
N PHE A 274 -4.99 -4.87 12.72
CA PHE A 274 -5.41 -3.75 13.57
C PHE A 274 -4.60 -3.73 14.87
N SER A 275 -4.27 -2.54 15.39
CA SER A 275 -3.61 -2.37 16.70
C SER A 275 -2.38 -3.27 16.87
N ASN A 276 -1.49 -3.24 15.87
CA ASN A 276 -0.24 -4.00 15.87
C ASN A 276 -0.40 -5.53 15.87
N LYS A 277 -1.60 -6.06 15.61
CA LYS A 277 -1.86 -7.51 15.53
C LYS A 277 -2.42 -7.85 14.16
N LEU A 278 -1.90 -8.95 13.59
CA LEU A 278 -2.49 -9.58 12.42
C LEU A 278 -3.28 -10.80 12.88
N PHE A 279 -4.56 -10.85 12.57
CA PHE A 279 -5.44 -11.97 12.90
C PHE A 279 -5.82 -12.73 11.64
N ARG A 280 -6.11 -14.02 11.79
CA ARG A 280 -6.83 -14.77 10.75
C ARG A 280 -8.23 -14.16 10.58
N GLY A 281 -8.58 -13.75 9.36
CA GLY A 281 -9.78 -12.98 9.09
C GLY A 281 -11.06 -13.62 9.62
N ASN A 282 -11.26 -14.91 9.33
CA ASN A 282 -12.42 -15.70 9.77
C ASN A 282 -12.42 -16.13 11.25
N ARG A 283 -11.45 -15.67 12.04
CA ARG A 283 -11.42 -15.86 13.50
C ARG A 283 -11.52 -14.55 14.28
N SER A 284 -11.49 -13.42 13.58
CA SER A 284 -11.56 -12.09 14.16
C SER A 284 -13.00 -11.66 14.48
N SER A 285 -13.16 -10.79 15.46
CA SER A 285 -14.43 -10.12 15.77
C SER A 285 -14.16 -8.72 16.31
N LYS A 286 -15.06 -7.78 16.03
CA LYS A 286 -15.02 -6.43 16.62
C LYS A 286 -15.51 -6.53 18.07
N LEU A 287 -14.65 -6.15 19.02
CA LEU A 287 -14.97 -6.15 20.45
C LEU A 287 -15.30 -4.75 20.97
N ASP A 288 -14.67 -3.72 20.40
CA ASP A 288 -14.80 -2.34 20.87
C ASP A 288 -15.13 -1.39 19.71
N ALA A 289 -15.97 -0.39 19.99
CA ALA A 289 -16.40 0.61 19.03
C ALA A 289 -15.60 1.94 19.17
N ILE A 290 -14.89 2.13 20.27
CA ILE A 290 -14.22 3.39 20.63
C ILE A 290 -12.70 3.17 20.78
N ASP A 291 -12.27 2.07 21.39
CA ASP A 291 -10.84 1.80 21.59
C ASP A 291 -10.13 1.52 20.26
N PHE A 292 -8.84 1.85 20.19
CA PHE A 292 -7.96 1.48 19.10
C PHE A 292 -7.67 -0.02 19.08
N ASN A 293 -7.79 -0.73 20.20
CA ASN A 293 -7.81 -2.20 20.22
C ASN A 293 -9.22 -2.75 19.90
N ALA A 294 -9.73 -2.39 18.73
CA ALA A 294 -11.12 -2.65 18.33
C ALA A 294 -11.42 -4.12 18.00
N PHE A 295 -10.40 -4.90 17.63
CA PHE A 295 -10.55 -6.27 17.13
C PHE A 295 -9.74 -7.27 17.97
N GLU A 296 -10.28 -8.49 18.09
CA GLU A 296 -9.60 -9.60 18.74
C GLU A 296 -9.97 -10.93 18.07
N SER A 297 -9.17 -11.96 18.33
CA SER A 297 -9.44 -13.33 17.91
C SER A 297 -9.56 -14.24 19.15
N PRO A 298 -10.78 -14.42 19.70
CA PRO A 298 -10.96 -15.01 21.03
C PRO A 298 -10.52 -16.47 21.15
N ASN A 299 -10.54 -17.21 20.03
CA ASN A 299 -10.28 -18.66 20.01
C ASN A 299 -9.06 -19.06 19.17
N LEU A 300 -8.28 -18.09 18.69
CA LEU A 300 -7.04 -18.34 17.95
C LEU A 300 -6.06 -17.20 18.21
N PRO A 301 -4.79 -17.48 18.55
CA PRO A 301 -3.80 -16.41 18.72
C PRO A 301 -3.64 -15.59 17.42
N PRO A 302 -3.18 -14.32 17.52
CA PRO A 302 -2.79 -13.54 16.36
C PRO A 302 -1.75 -14.29 15.52
N LEU A 303 -1.86 -14.18 14.19
CA LEU A 303 -0.87 -14.70 13.25
C LEU A 303 0.47 -13.96 13.36
N VAL A 304 0.44 -12.66 13.65
CA VAL A 304 1.63 -11.81 13.81
C VAL A 304 1.35 -10.75 14.89
N LYS A 305 2.37 -10.40 15.67
CA LYS A 305 2.37 -9.25 16.59
C LYS A 305 3.52 -8.33 16.21
N VAL A 306 3.21 -7.09 15.85
CA VAL A 306 4.17 -6.09 15.41
C VAL A 306 4.68 -5.31 16.61
N GLY A 307 5.95 -5.52 16.97
CA GLY A 307 6.67 -4.78 18.01
C GLY A 307 7.80 -3.93 17.41
N ILE A 308 8.94 -3.87 18.11
CA ILE A 308 10.20 -3.34 17.54
C ILE A 308 10.60 -4.13 16.29
N ASN A 309 10.31 -5.43 16.31
CA ASN A 309 10.45 -6.35 15.21
C ASN A 309 9.06 -6.92 14.83
N ILE A 310 8.94 -7.38 13.58
CA ILE A 310 7.79 -8.13 13.05
C ILE A 310 8.17 -9.59 12.94
#